data_AF-A0A526RPY1-F1
#
_entry.id   AF-A0A526RPY1-F1
#
_cell.length_a   1.000
_cell.length_b   1.000
_cell.length_c   1.000
_cell.angle_alpha   90.00
_cell.angle_beta   90.00
_cell.angle_gamma   90.00
#
_symmetry.space_group_name_H-M   'P 1'
#
loop_
_entity.id
_entity.type
_entity.pdbx_description
1 polymer ?
#
loop_
_entity_poly.entity_id
_entity_poly.type
_entity_poly.pdbx_seq_one_letter_code
_entity_poly.pdbx_strand_id
1 'polypeptide(L)' 'SFVRDLGGTIETFIEVGGTSIVAVTTPRERHDAPVGAKVGIVLPPESCVVLGS' A
#
# COMPACT_ATOMS: atom_id res chain seq x y z
N SER A 1 11.65 -26.46 0.82
CA SER A 1 10.18 -26.47 0.91
C SER A 1 9.70 -25.04 0.78
N PHE A 2 8.91 -24.72 -0.25
CA PHE A 2 8.50 -23.35 -0.56
C PHE A 2 7.05 -23.17 -0.15
N VAL A 3 6.82 -22.33 0.86
CA VAL A 3 5.49 -21.89 1.28
C VAL A 3 5.31 -20.49 0.73
N ARG A 4 4.32 -20.29 -0.15
CA ARG A 4 3.84 -18.97 -0.54
C ARG A 4 2.43 -18.80 0.01
N ASP A 5 2.38 -18.19 1.18
CA ASP A 5 1.13 -17.69 1.72
C ASP A 5 0.78 -16.37 1.00
N LEU A 6 -0.39 -16.33 0.38
CA LEU A 6 -0.98 -15.13 -0.25
C LEU A 6 -2.27 -14.72 0.46
N GLY A 7 -2.62 -15.37 1.57
CA GLY A 7 -3.96 -15.30 2.15
C GLY A 7 -4.14 -14.31 3.30
N GLY A 8 -3.19 -13.39 3.52
CA GLY A 8 -3.10 -12.61 4.77
C GLY A 8 -2.95 -11.11 4.63
N THR A 9 -3.08 -10.54 3.43
CA THR A 9 -2.92 -9.09 3.23
C THR A 9 -4.01 -8.51 2.35
N ILE A 10 -4.31 -7.23 2.58
CA ILE A 10 -5.20 -6.41 1.78
C ILE A 10 -4.33 -5.40 1.05
N GLU A 11 -4.37 -5.45 -0.28
CA GLU A 11 -3.73 -4.46 -1.15
C GLU A 11 -4.75 -3.35 -1.46
N THR A 12 -4.33 -2.11 -1.24
CA THR A 12 -5.12 -0.91 -1.55
C THR A 12 -4.38 -0.10 -2.61
N PHE A 13 -5.02 0.08 -3.75
CA PHE A 13 -4.48 0.83 -4.88
C PHE A 13 -4.90 2.29 -4.75
N ILE A 14 -3.92 3.19 -4.75
CA ILE A 14 -4.11 4.62 -4.52
C ILE A 14 -3.49 5.40 -5.66
N GLU A 15 -4.29 6.19 -6.36
CA GLU A 15 -3.82 7.04 -7.46
C GLU A 15 -3.41 8.42 -6.93
N VAL A 16 -2.16 8.81 -7.21
CA VAL A 16 -1.58 10.11 -6.82
C VAL A 16 -0.88 10.75 -8.00
N GLY A 17 -1.47 11.80 -8.56
CA GLY A 17 -0.81 12.57 -9.63
C GLY A 17 -0.40 11.74 -10.85
N GLY A 18 -1.14 10.68 -11.18
CA GLY A 18 -0.83 9.74 -12.27
C GLY A 18 0.13 8.61 -11.89
N THR A 19 0.53 8.52 -10.61
CA THR A 19 1.32 7.41 -10.06
C THR A 19 0.44 6.51 -9.21
N SER A 20 0.46 5.21 -9.49
CA SER A 20 -0.24 4.22 -8.65
C SER A 20 0.66 3.77 -7.49
N ILE A 21 0.15 3.89 -6.27
CA ILE A 21 0.81 3.45 -5.04
C ILE A 21 0.00 2.29 -4.46
N VAL A 22 0.68 1.21 -4.05
CA VAL A 22 0.04 0.06 -3.40
C VAL A 22 0.37 0.09 -1.91
N ALA A 23 -0.65 0.30 -1.08
CA ALA A 23 -0.55 0.12 0.36
C ALA A 23 -0.95 -1.31 0.72
N VAL A 24 -0.10 -2.00 1.47
CA VAL A 24 -0.35 -3.37 1.93
C VAL A 24 -0.62 -3.33 3.42
N THR A 25 -1.75 -3.90 3.83
CA THR A 25 -2.16 -3.98 5.25
C THR A 25 -2.55 -5.41 5.61
N THR A 26 -2.50 -5.77 6.89
CA THR A 26 -3.13 -7.02 7.33
C THR A 26 -4.65 -6.85 7.44
N PRO A 27 -5.46 -7.93 7.37
CA PRO A 27 -6.90 -7.87 7.62
C PRO A 27 -7.28 -7.22 8.96
N ARG A 28 -6.41 -7.31 9.98
CA ARG A 28 -6.60 -6.66 11.28
C ARG A 28 -6.48 -5.13 11.21
N GLU A 29 -5.67 -4.63 10.28
CA GLU A 29 -5.40 -3.20 10.06
C GLU A 29 -6.30 -2.62 8.95
N ARG A 30 -7.34 -3.37 8.55
CA ARG A 30 -8.29 -2.91 7.55
C ARG A 30 -8.87 -1.56 7.95
N HIS A 31 -8.85 -0.64 7.00
CA HIS A 31 -9.47 0.67 7.12
C HIS A 31 -10.80 0.68 6.34
N ASP A 32 -11.77 1.45 6.81
CA ASP A 32 -13.13 1.49 6.24
C ASP A 32 -13.28 2.52 5.10
N ALA A 33 -12.18 2.93 4.45
CA ALA A 33 -12.28 3.89 3.35
C ALA A 33 -12.94 3.23 2.12
N PRO A 34 -14.03 3.81 1.59
CA PRO A 34 -14.64 3.30 0.37
C PRO A 34 -13.79 3.64 -0.87
N VAL A 35 -14.01 2.91 -1.96
CA VAL A 35 -13.42 3.23 -3.26
C VAL A 35 -13.79 4.65 -3.68
N GLY A 36 -12.82 5.42 -4.16
CA GLY A 36 -12.99 6.82 -4.55
C GLY A 36 -12.91 7.82 -3.39
N ALA A 37 -12.74 7.35 -2.15
CA ALA A 37 -12.44 8.23 -1.03
C ALA A 37 -11.15 9.00 -1.26
N LYS A 38 -11.13 10.27 -0.87
CA LYS A 38 -9.89 11.05 -0.79
C LYS A 38 -9.14 10.63 0.45
N VAL A 39 -7.88 10.23 0.28
CA VAL A 39 -6.99 9.77 1.35
C VAL A 39 -5.69 10.57 1.35
N GLY A 40 -5.07 10.70 2.51
CA GLY A 40 -3.70 11.17 2.63
C GLY A 40 -2.73 9.98 2.62
N ILE A 41 -1.51 10.20 2.12
CA ILE A 41 -0.45 9.19 2.15
C ILE A 41 0.72 9.74 2.95
N VAL A 42 1.26 8.90 3.84
CA VAL A 42 2.51 9.15 4.54
C VAL A 42 3.55 8.18 3.97
N LEU A 43 4.65 8.74 3.47
CA LEU A 43 5.84 7.99 3.06
C LEU A 43 6.95 8.31 4.04
N PRO A 44 7.15 7.49 5.08
CA PRO A 44 8.20 7.73 6.05
C PRO A 44 9.58 7.70 5.36
N PRO A 45 10.46 8.68 5.57
CA PRO A 45 11.77 8.73 4.92
C PRO A 45 12.59 7.45 5.11
N GLU A 46 12.51 6.84 6.28
CA GLU A 46 13.18 5.57 6.63
C GLU A 46 12.69 4.37 5.80
N SER A 47 11.51 4.48 5.19
CA SER A 47 10.91 3.46 4.31
C SER A 47 11.12 3.78 2.83
N CYS A 48 11.80 4.88 2.50
CA CYS A 48 11.97 5.36 1.14
C CYS A 48 13.43 5.20 0.68
N VAL A 49 13.62 4.75 -0.55
CA VAL A 49 14.94 4.68 -1.19
C VAL A 49 14.86 5.43 -2.52
N VAL A 50 15.82 6.33 -2.75
CA VAL A 50 15.99 7.00 -4.04
C VAL A 50 17.06 6.25 -4.83
N LEU A 51 16.69 5.80 -6.03
CA LEU A 51 17.60 5.14 -6.95
C LEU A 51 18.14 6.14 -7.96
N GLY A 52 19.44 6.07 -8.24
CA GLY A 52 20.04 6.81 -9.36
C GLY A 52 19.62 6.23 -10.71
N SER A 53 19.64 7.07 -11.74
CA SER A 53 19.40 6.71 -13.14
C SER A 53 20.63 6.08 -13.79
#